data_AF-A0A952CCP5-F1
#
_entry.id   AF-A0A952CCP5-F1
#
_cell.length_a   1.000
_cell.length_b   1.000
_cell.length_c   1.000
_cell.angle_alpha   90.00
_cell.angle_beta   90.00
_cell.angle_gamma   90.00
#
_symmetry.space_group_name_H-M   'P 1'
#
loop_
_entity.id
_entity.type
_entity.pdbx_description
1 polymer ?
#
loop_
_entity_poly.entity_id
_entity_poly.type
_entity_poly.pdbx_seq_one_letter_code
_entity_poly.pdbx_strand_id
1 'polypeptide(L)'
;MDWTCLHRFRDGGRDGAFYLACLEYGHALWLRQLPARALLCLDRAMGADLCGEEPELQTWPLPYAAMTWFMQHTPADVFIGNPRVHFQHYADRMNEPRREQRRWRAWACWALARAVNPAWPADPRHHVHEPSVDDIAAALDGHGHPGETALWQKVLKNTQRRPEAGHAY
;
A
#
# COMPACT_ATOMS: atom_id res chain seq x y z
N MET A 1 -8.10 19.13 -8.58
CA MET A 1 -8.40 17.69 -8.56
C MET A 1 -9.29 17.36 -7.36
N ASP A 2 -10.35 16.59 -7.57
CA ASP A 2 -11.30 16.15 -6.53
C ASP A 2 -11.75 14.71 -6.80
N TRP A 3 -12.65 14.17 -5.99
CA TRP A 3 -13.05 12.77 -6.04
C TRP A 3 -13.64 12.34 -7.40
N THR A 4 -14.13 13.28 -8.22
CA THR A 4 -14.75 12.96 -9.52
C THR A 4 -13.79 12.27 -10.48
N CYS A 5 -12.47 12.47 -10.31
CA CYS A 5 -11.43 11.82 -11.12
C CYS A 5 -11.44 10.29 -10.99
N LEU A 6 -11.95 9.75 -9.88
CA LEU A 6 -12.11 8.31 -9.67
C LEU A 6 -13.50 7.80 -10.07
N HIS A 7 -14.53 8.66 -10.05
CA HIS A 7 -15.89 8.23 -10.39
C HIS A 7 -16.07 7.84 -11.86
N ARG A 8 -15.24 8.39 -12.76
CA ARG A 8 -15.23 7.95 -14.17
C ARG A 8 -14.91 6.46 -14.35
N PHE A 9 -14.31 5.82 -13.34
CA PHE A 9 -13.99 4.39 -13.32
C PHE A 9 -14.98 3.55 -12.49
N ARG A 10 -16.08 4.15 -11.98
CA ARG A 10 -17.04 3.41 -11.15
C ARG A 10 -17.68 2.25 -11.91
N ASP A 11 -18.00 2.50 -13.18
CA ASP A 11 -18.68 1.55 -14.07
C ASP A 11 -17.69 1.02 -15.15
N GLY A 12 -16.39 1.33 -15.04
CA GLY A 12 -15.33 1.01 -15.99
C GLY A 12 -14.25 0.08 -15.44
N GLY A 13 -13.27 -0.27 -16.29
CA GLY A 13 -12.14 -1.14 -15.92
C GLY A 13 -11.19 -0.49 -14.92
N ARG A 14 -10.44 -1.33 -14.18
CA ARG A 14 -9.38 -0.88 -13.26
C ARG A 14 -8.01 -0.88 -13.94
N ASP A 15 -7.92 -0.31 -15.13
CA ASP A 15 -6.75 -0.31 -16.00
C ASP A 15 -5.63 0.67 -15.56
N GLY A 16 -4.65 0.90 -16.44
CA GLY A 16 -3.53 1.83 -16.20
C GLY A 16 -3.99 3.27 -15.92
N ALA A 17 -5.07 3.72 -16.57
CA ALA A 17 -5.62 5.05 -16.32
C ALA A 17 -6.28 5.15 -14.93
N PHE A 18 -6.94 4.08 -14.46
CA PHE A 18 -7.43 3.99 -13.08
C PHE A 18 -6.29 4.02 -12.08
N TYR A 19 -5.20 3.28 -12.35
CA TYR A 19 -4.01 3.25 -11.52
C TYR A 19 -3.41 4.64 -11.36
N LEU A 20 -3.13 5.35 -12.46
CA LEU A 20 -2.59 6.71 -12.41
C LEU A 20 -3.52 7.68 -11.68
N ALA A 21 -4.83 7.61 -11.95
CA ALA A 21 -5.79 8.48 -11.27
C ALA A 21 -5.80 8.26 -9.75
N CYS A 22 -5.58 7.02 -9.28
CA CYS A 22 -5.42 6.73 -7.85
C CYS A 22 -4.13 7.35 -7.29
N LEU A 23 -3.01 7.28 -8.01
CA LEU A 23 -1.74 7.90 -7.59
C LEU A 23 -1.86 9.42 -7.53
N GLU A 24 -2.37 10.04 -8.59
CA GLU A 24 -2.53 11.50 -8.69
C GLU A 24 -3.47 12.03 -7.61
N TYR A 25 -4.62 11.37 -7.41
CA TYR A 25 -5.57 11.80 -6.40
C TYR A 25 -5.05 11.56 -4.98
N GLY A 26 -4.36 10.44 -4.75
CA GLY A 26 -3.65 10.18 -3.50
C GLY A 26 -2.65 11.29 -3.17
N HIS A 27 -1.85 11.71 -4.15
CA HIS A 27 -0.91 12.82 -3.99
C HIS A 27 -1.62 14.16 -3.73
N ALA A 28 -2.72 14.45 -4.44
CA ALA A 28 -3.51 15.65 -4.17
C ALA A 28 -4.12 15.67 -2.76
N LEU A 29 -4.54 14.52 -2.22
CA LEU A 29 -5.02 14.38 -0.84
C LEU A 29 -3.88 14.57 0.18
N TRP A 30 -2.70 14.04 -0.12
CA TRP A 30 -1.50 14.26 0.70
C TRP A 30 -1.19 15.76 0.85
N LEU A 31 -1.15 16.51 -0.26
CA LEU A 31 -0.90 17.96 -0.25
C LEU A 31 -1.95 18.75 0.55
N ARG A 32 -3.12 18.16 0.80
CA ARG A 32 -4.21 18.73 1.60
C ARG A 32 -4.21 18.25 3.04
N GLN A 33 -3.14 17.62 3.52
CA GLN A 33 -3.04 17.06 4.88
C GLN A 33 -4.11 16.00 5.19
N LEU A 34 -4.44 15.16 4.20
CA LEU A 34 -5.39 14.05 4.33
C LEU A 34 -4.71 12.68 4.13
N PRO A 35 -3.69 12.32 4.94
CA PRO A 35 -2.83 11.16 4.69
C PRO A 35 -3.58 9.82 4.79
N ALA A 36 -4.53 9.67 5.72
CA ALA A 36 -5.36 8.47 5.79
C ALA A 36 -6.13 8.21 4.48
N ARG A 37 -6.71 9.26 3.87
CA ARG A 37 -7.42 9.14 2.58
C ARG A 37 -6.46 8.94 1.42
N ALA A 38 -5.27 9.52 1.52
CA ALA A 38 -4.21 9.37 0.54
C ALA A 38 -3.72 7.91 0.48
N LEU A 39 -3.52 7.25 1.64
CA LEU A 39 -3.23 5.81 1.74
C LEU A 39 -4.32 4.95 1.09
N LEU A 40 -5.60 5.24 1.36
CA LEU A 40 -6.70 4.51 0.73
C LEU A 40 -6.71 4.62 -0.81
N CYS A 41 -6.16 5.71 -1.37
CA CYS A 41 -5.99 5.80 -2.83
C CYS A 41 -4.85 4.90 -3.32
N LEU A 42 -3.75 4.79 -2.57
CA LEU A 42 -2.68 3.84 -2.89
C LEU A 42 -3.15 2.39 -2.79
N ASP A 43 -4.02 2.05 -1.83
CA ASP A 43 -4.65 0.72 -1.75
C ASP A 43 -5.47 0.40 -3.00
N ARG A 44 -6.20 1.39 -3.51
CA ARG A 44 -6.96 1.25 -4.76
C ARG A 44 -6.02 1.05 -5.95
N ALA A 45 -4.91 1.78 -6.01
CA ALA A 45 -3.88 1.59 -7.04
C ALA A 45 -3.27 0.18 -6.99
N MET A 46 -2.97 -0.35 -5.79
CA MET A 46 -2.52 -1.74 -5.60
C MET A 46 -3.52 -2.78 -6.13
N GLY A 47 -4.81 -2.44 -6.14
CA GLY A 47 -5.90 -3.29 -6.63
C GLY A 47 -6.29 -3.06 -8.09
N ALA A 48 -5.45 -2.37 -8.87
CA ALA A 48 -5.64 -2.21 -10.31
C ALA A 48 -5.45 -3.55 -11.06
N ASP A 49 -6.18 -3.72 -12.15
CA ASP A 49 -6.25 -4.92 -12.99
C ASP A 49 -5.11 -4.93 -14.01
N LEU A 50 -3.87 -4.83 -13.52
CA LEU A 50 -2.64 -4.71 -14.33
C LEU A 50 -1.88 -6.04 -14.38
N CYS A 51 -1.07 -6.32 -15.39
CA CYS A 51 -0.24 -7.53 -15.50
C CYS A 51 1.25 -7.30 -15.18
N GLY A 52 1.71 -6.05 -15.12
CA GLY A 52 3.12 -5.69 -14.86
C GLY A 52 3.85 -5.13 -16.08
N GLU A 53 3.27 -5.24 -17.26
CA GLU A 53 3.87 -4.79 -18.54
C GLU A 53 3.38 -3.41 -18.96
N GLU A 54 2.38 -2.85 -18.26
CA GLU A 54 1.78 -1.58 -18.60
C GLU A 54 2.79 -0.43 -18.54
N PRO A 55 2.77 0.51 -19.51
CA PRO A 55 3.66 1.68 -19.53
C PRO A 55 3.63 2.49 -18.23
N GLU A 56 2.46 2.55 -17.60
CA GLU A 56 2.24 3.22 -16.32
C GLU A 56 3.08 2.60 -15.20
N LEU A 57 3.25 1.28 -15.17
CA LEU A 57 4.06 0.59 -14.17
C LEU A 57 5.57 0.72 -14.42
N GLN A 58 5.97 0.92 -15.68
CA GLN A 58 7.37 1.22 -16.02
C GLN A 58 7.77 2.63 -15.56
N THR A 59 6.83 3.57 -15.63
CA THR A 59 7.05 4.96 -15.19
C THR A 59 6.87 5.11 -13.68
N TRP A 60 5.81 4.49 -13.14
CA TRP A 60 5.38 4.56 -11.76
C TRP A 60 5.16 3.14 -11.22
N PRO A 61 6.20 2.50 -10.63
CA PRO A 61 6.09 1.15 -10.08
C PRO A 61 5.02 1.05 -9.00
N LEU A 62 4.55 -0.17 -8.70
CA LEU A 62 3.57 -0.42 -7.65
C LEU A 62 3.91 0.36 -6.36
N PRO A 63 2.92 1.01 -5.72
CA PRO A 63 3.16 2.12 -4.78
C PRO A 63 3.66 1.70 -3.39
N TYR A 64 4.44 0.62 -3.26
CA TYR A 64 5.06 0.21 -1.99
C TYR A 64 5.90 1.33 -1.38
N ALA A 65 6.73 2.00 -2.20
CA ALA A 65 7.56 3.10 -1.74
C ALA A 65 6.73 4.32 -1.30
N ALA A 66 5.67 4.64 -2.05
CA ALA A 66 4.77 5.74 -1.71
C ALA A 66 3.99 5.44 -0.41
N MET A 67 3.53 4.21 -0.23
CA MET A 67 2.86 3.75 1.00
C MET A 67 3.76 3.99 2.23
N THR A 68 5.00 3.50 2.16
CA THR A 68 6.01 3.72 3.21
C THR A 68 6.27 5.20 3.46
N TRP A 69 6.42 5.98 2.39
CA TRP A 69 6.71 7.41 2.54
C TRP A 69 5.55 8.13 3.26
N PHE A 70 4.30 7.84 2.91
CA PHE A 70 3.12 8.47 3.53
C PHE A 70 3.07 8.12 5.02
N MET A 71 3.33 6.84 5.36
CA MET A 71 3.39 6.38 6.75
C MET A 71 4.51 7.04 7.57
N GLN A 72 5.67 7.28 6.95
CA GLN A 72 6.84 7.87 7.62
C GLN A 72 6.76 9.38 7.81
N HIS A 73 6.15 10.10 6.86
CA HIS A 73 6.20 11.56 6.82
C HIS A 73 4.88 12.21 7.22
N THR A 74 3.89 11.42 7.68
CA THR A 74 2.67 12.01 8.23
C THR A 74 3.03 12.78 9.51
N PRO A 75 2.68 14.07 9.59
CA PRO A 75 2.93 14.85 10.81
C PRO A 75 2.25 14.23 12.03
N ALA A 76 2.88 14.37 13.20
CA ALA A 76 2.42 13.73 14.44
C ALA A 76 1.01 14.18 14.87
N ASP A 77 0.62 15.39 14.50
CA ASP A 77 -0.68 16.01 14.77
C ASP A 77 -1.75 15.70 13.71
N VAL A 78 -1.38 14.99 12.63
CA VAL A 78 -2.30 14.65 11.54
C VAL A 78 -2.68 13.16 11.60
N PHE A 79 -3.99 12.90 11.57
CA PHE A 79 -4.51 11.54 11.68
C PHE A 79 -4.21 10.69 10.44
N ILE A 80 -3.49 9.58 10.64
CA ILE A 80 -3.27 8.51 9.64
C ILE A 80 -4.03 7.20 9.96
N GLY A 81 -4.61 7.10 11.16
CA GLY A 81 -5.16 5.84 11.68
C GLY A 81 -4.07 4.89 12.17
N ASN A 82 -4.35 3.58 12.13
CA ASN A 82 -3.39 2.52 12.43
C ASN A 82 -3.17 1.66 11.18
N PRO A 83 -2.13 1.96 10.36
CA PRO A 83 -1.86 1.22 9.14
C PRO A 83 -1.64 -0.29 9.36
N ARG A 84 -1.04 -0.69 10.49
CA ARG A 84 -0.87 -2.13 10.81
C ARG A 84 -2.23 -2.82 10.88
N VAL A 85 -3.15 -2.31 11.69
CA VAL A 85 -4.50 -2.87 11.83
C VAL A 85 -5.28 -2.79 10.53
N HIS A 86 -5.20 -1.66 9.82
CA HIS A 86 -5.84 -1.48 8.53
C HIS A 86 -5.48 -2.61 7.55
N PHE A 87 -4.19 -2.84 7.30
CA PHE A 87 -3.75 -3.87 6.36
C PHE A 87 -4.04 -5.29 6.83
N GLN A 88 -3.97 -5.53 8.15
CA GLN A 88 -4.35 -6.81 8.75
C GLN A 88 -5.80 -7.16 8.44
N HIS A 89 -6.74 -6.22 8.63
CA HIS A 89 -8.15 -6.42 8.28
C HIS A 89 -8.39 -6.43 6.77
N TYR A 90 -7.62 -5.65 6.02
CA TYR A 90 -7.81 -5.52 4.58
C TYR A 90 -7.49 -6.83 3.86
N ALA A 91 -6.46 -7.55 4.29
CA ALA A 91 -6.05 -8.82 3.71
C ALA A 91 -7.18 -9.88 3.71
N ASP A 92 -8.04 -9.91 4.72
CA ASP A 92 -9.12 -10.91 4.84
C ASP A 92 -10.43 -10.50 4.16
N ARG A 93 -10.51 -9.29 3.58
CA ARG A 93 -11.72 -8.75 2.93
C ARG A 93 -11.63 -8.77 1.40
N MET A 94 -10.67 -9.50 0.84
CA MET A 94 -10.46 -9.55 -0.60
C MET A 94 -11.51 -10.43 -1.28
N ASN A 95 -12.13 -9.88 -2.32
CA ASN A 95 -13.04 -10.62 -3.20
C ASN A 95 -12.30 -11.11 -4.45
N GLU A 96 -13.00 -11.78 -5.38
CA GLU A 96 -12.51 -11.97 -6.74
C GLU A 96 -12.70 -10.70 -7.60
N PRO A 97 -12.06 -10.58 -8.77
CA PRO A 97 -10.96 -11.43 -9.28
C PRO A 97 -9.63 -11.14 -8.58
N ARG A 98 -8.64 -12.03 -8.74
CA ARG A 98 -7.26 -11.87 -8.24
C ARG A 98 -7.20 -11.69 -6.72
N ARG A 99 -8.06 -12.40 -6.01
CA ARG A 99 -8.15 -12.33 -4.55
C ARG A 99 -6.80 -12.52 -3.87
N GLU A 100 -6.07 -13.57 -4.24
CA GLU A 100 -4.78 -13.91 -3.63
C GLU A 100 -3.73 -12.82 -3.88
N GLN A 101 -3.61 -12.31 -5.11
CA GLN A 101 -2.70 -11.20 -5.40
C GLN A 101 -2.97 -10.00 -4.49
N ARG A 102 -4.24 -9.57 -4.38
CA ARG A 102 -4.60 -8.41 -3.56
C ARG A 102 -4.40 -8.67 -2.06
N ARG A 103 -4.67 -9.89 -1.60
CA ARG A 103 -4.42 -10.32 -0.23
C ARG A 103 -2.93 -10.21 0.11
N TRP A 104 -2.07 -10.74 -0.74
CA TRP A 104 -0.62 -10.74 -0.50
C TRP A 104 0.00 -9.35 -0.65
N ARG A 105 -0.55 -8.48 -1.52
CA ARG A 105 -0.22 -7.05 -1.53
C ARG A 105 -0.59 -6.35 -0.22
N ALA A 106 -1.74 -6.68 0.37
CA ALA A 106 -2.14 -6.14 1.67
C ALA A 106 -1.18 -6.61 2.78
N TRP A 107 -0.80 -7.89 2.81
CA TRP A 107 0.21 -8.39 3.75
C TRP A 107 1.59 -7.76 3.53
N ALA A 108 1.98 -7.50 2.28
CA ALA A 108 3.21 -6.79 1.96
C ALA A 108 3.19 -5.35 2.51
N CYS A 109 2.05 -4.65 2.41
CA CYS A 109 1.88 -3.32 3.01
C CYS A 109 1.81 -3.36 4.54
N TRP A 110 1.23 -4.41 5.13
CA TRP A 110 1.26 -4.66 6.58
C TRP A 110 2.70 -4.79 7.09
N ALA A 111 3.56 -5.54 6.38
CA ALA A 111 4.97 -5.68 6.75
C ALA A 111 5.72 -4.34 6.66
N LEU A 112 5.41 -3.52 5.65
CA LEU A 112 5.94 -2.16 5.55
C LEU A 112 5.46 -1.29 6.71
N ALA A 113 4.17 -1.33 7.08
CA ALA A 113 3.64 -0.58 8.21
C ALA A 113 4.36 -0.95 9.52
N ARG A 114 4.59 -2.24 9.75
CA ARG A 114 5.37 -2.73 10.90
C ARG A 114 6.83 -2.27 10.89
N ALA A 115 7.44 -2.20 9.70
CA ALA A 115 8.80 -1.70 9.56
C ALA A 115 8.89 -0.18 9.77
N VAL A 116 7.85 0.57 9.37
CA VAL A 116 7.78 2.03 9.56
C VAL A 116 7.60 2.39 11.03
N ASN A 117 6.66 1.76 11.72
CA ASN A 117 6.40 2.02 13.12
C ASN A 117 6.07 0.71 13.86
N PRO A 118 7.07 0.10 14.52
CA PRO A 118 6.88 -1.12 15.30
C PRO A 118 5.94 -0.95 16.50
N ALA A 119 5.74 0.29 16.98
CA ALA A 119 4.90 0.59 18.13
C ALA A 119 3.39 0.62 17.77
N TRP A 120 3.01 0.57 16.49
CA TRP A 120 1.60 0.43 16.13
C TRP A 120 1.05 -0.91 16.64
N PRO A 121 0.00 -0.87 17.48
CA PRO A 121 -0.53 -2.07 18.10
C PRO A 121 -1.22 -2.95 17.03
N ALA A 122 -1.18 -4.26 17.24
CA ALA A 122 -2.06 -5.19 16.54
C ALA A 122 -3.51 -5.01 16.98
N ASP A 123 -4.45 -5.59 16.24
CA ASP A 123 -5.82 -5.76 16.76
C ASP A 123 -5.89 -7.02 17.64
N PRO A 124 -6.11 -6.89 18.96
CA PRO A 124 -6.15 -8.04 19.86
C PRO A 124 -7.36 -8.95 19.64
N ARG A 125 -8.39 -8.49 18.93
CA ARG A 125 -9.61 -9.27 18.63
C ARG A 125 -9.53 -9.95 17.27
N HIS A 126 -8.54 -9.61 16.46
CA HIS A 126 -8.37 -10.18 15.14
C HIS A 126 -7.35 -11.32 15.18
N HIS A 127 -7.87 -12.54 15.37
CA HIS A 127 -7.07 -13.76 15.40
C HIS A 127 -6.66 -14.18 13.99
N VAL A 128 -5.53 -13.65 13.52
CA VAL A 128 -4.93 -14.01 12.24
C VAL A 128 -3.49 -14.45 12.45
N HIS A 129 -3.05 -15.44 11.69
CA HIS A 129 -1.65 -15.83 11.64
C HIS A 129 -0.90 -14.79 10.78
N GLU A 130 -0.19 -13.88 11.43
CA GLU A 130 0.65 -12.90 10.75
C GLU A 130 1.72 -13.64 9.92
N PRO A 131 1.77 -13.47 8.58
CA PRO A 131 2.73 -14.16 7.74
C PRO A 131 4.16 -13.64 7.97
N SER A 132 5.14 -14.51 7.77
CA SER A 132 6.55 -14.11 7.77
C SER A 132 6.89 -13.30 6.51
N VAL A 133 8.05 -12.64 6.52
CA VAL A 133 8.57 -11.95 5.33
C VAL A 133 8.77 -12.93 4.17
N ASP A 134 9.18 -14.17 4.46
CA ASP A 134 9.40 -15.20 3.45
C ASP A 134 8.08 -15.73 2.89
N ASP A 135 7.04 -15.88 3.72
CA ASP A 135 5.69 -16.25 3.26
C ASP A 135 5.14 -15.20 2.29
N ILE A 136 5.29 -13.91 2.63
CA ILE A 136 4.86 -12.81 1.77
C ILE A 136 5.66 -12.83 0.46
N ALA A 137 6.98 -13.01 0.51
CA ALA A 137 7.82 -13.05 -0.68
C ALA A 137 7.41 -14.18 -1.63
N ALA A 138 7.27 -15.41 -1.11
CA ALA A 138 6.88 -16.57 -1.89
C ALA A 138 5.49 -16.37 -2.54
N ALA A 139 4.56 -15.76 -1.81
CA ALA A 139 3.23 -15.51 -2.32
C ALA A 139 3.17 -14.38 -3.35
N LEU A 140 4.00 -13.33 -3.21
CA LEU A 140 4.17 -12.30 -4.24
C LEU A 140 4.83 -12.87 -5.50
N ASP A 141 5.77 -13.80 -5.39
CA ASP A 141 6.34 -14.51 -6.56
C ASP A 141 5.28 -15.38 -7.26
N GLY A 142 4.40 -16.02 -6.49
CA GLY A 142 3.36 -16.90 -7.04
C GLY A 142 2.13 -16.19 -7.61
N HIS A 143 1.77 -15.02 -7.07
CA HIS A 143 0.51 -14.32 -7.41
C HIS A 143 0.69 -12.87 -7.89
N GLY A 144 1.84 -12.26 -7.64
CA GLY A 144 2.15 -10.87 -8.01
C GLY A 144 2.57 -10.72 -9.47
N HIS A 145 3.03 -9.52 -9.81
CA HIS A 145 3.67 -9.24 -11.09
C HIS A 145 5.10 -9.76 -11.12
N PRO A 146 5.65 -10.07 -12.32
CA PRO A 146 7.07 -10.34 -12.45
C PRO A 146 7.93 -9.24 -11.80
N GLY A 147 8.83 -9.63 -10.89
CA GLY A 147 9.71 -8.71 -10.16
C GLY A 147 9.06 -7.97 -8.99
N GLU A 148 7.78 -8.20 -8.68
CA GLU A 148 7.08 -7.53 -7.58
C GLU A 148 7.73 -7.80 -6.21
N THR A 149 8.15 -9.03 -5.94
CA THR A 149 8.86 -9.40 -4.71
C THR A 149 10.16 -8.62 -4.54
N ALA A 150 10.94 -8.50 -5.61
CA ALA A 150 12.20 -7.74 -5.59
C ALA A 150 11.95 -6.25 -5.32
N LEU A 151 10.90 -5.68 -5.94
CA LEU A 151 10.46 -4.31 -5.70
C LEU A 151 10.08 -4.11 -4.22
N TRP A 152 9.21 -4.96 -3.68
CA TRP A 152 8.74 -4.87 -2.30
C TRP A 152 9.89 -5.06 -1.30
N GLN A 153 10.73 -6.08 -1.45
CA GLN A 153 11.87 -6.34 -0.56
C GLN A 153 12.87 -5.18 -0.56
N LYS A 154 13.11 -4.54 -1.71
CA LYS A 154 13.95 -3.34 -1.80
C LYS A 154 13.38 -2.22 -0.92
N VAL A 155 12.07 -1.98 -0.99
CA VAL A 155 11.40 -0.96 -0.14
C VAL A 155 11.47 -1.35 1.33
N LEU A 156 11.20 -2.61 1.68
CA LEU A 156 11.25 -3.10 3.06
C LEU A 156 12.65 -2.93 3.66
N LYS A 157 13.71 -3.35 2.94
CA LYS A 157 15.10 -3.18 3.36
C LYS A 157 15.47 -1.71 3.55
N ASN A 158 15.04 -0.82 2.65
CA ASN A 158 15.28 0.62 2.77
C ASN A 158 14.54 1.22 3.97
N THR A 159 13.35 0.72 4.28
CA THR A 159 12.55 1.15 5.44
C THR A 159 13.25 0.80 6.74
N GLN A 160 13.75 -0.43 6.85
CA GLN A 160 14.43 -0.94 8.05
C GLN A 160 15.82 -0.31 8.28
N ARG A 161 16.48 0.17 7.22
CA ARG A 161 17.80 0.81 7.30
C ARG A 161 17.75 2.27 7.76
N ARG A 162 16.59 2.92 7.71
CA ARG A 162 16.48 4.31 8.18
C ARG A 162 16.61 4.32 9.71
N PRO A 163 17.61 5.01 10.29
CA PRO A 163 17.62 5.25 11.73
C PRO A 163 16.36 6.03 12.10
N GLU A 164 15.81 5.76 13.28
CA GLU A 164 14.74 6.58 13.86
C GLU A 164 15.16 8.03 13.72
N ALA A 165 14.43 8.81 12.92
CA ALA A 165 14.65 10.24 12.87
C ALA A 165 14.35 10.74 14.28
N GLY A 166 15.42 11.00 15.04
CA GLY A 166 15.35 11.56 16.37
C GLY A 166 14.39 12.75 16.31
N HIS A 167 13.35 12.70 17.12
CA HIS A 167 12.45 13.83 17.31
C HIS A 167 13.28 14.96 17.91
N ALA A 168 13.76 15.86 17.06
CA ALA A 168 14.29 17.14 17.46
C ALA A 168 13.17 18.17 17.31
N TYR A 169 12.39 18.35 18.37
CA TYR A 169 11.75 19.61 18.75
C TYR A 169 11.72 19.70 20.26
#